data_AF-R9KXU4-F1
#
_entry.id   AF-R9KXU4-F1
#
_cell.length_a   1.000
_cell.length_b   1.000
_cell.length_c   1.000
_cell.angle_alpha   90.00
_cell.angle_beta   90.00
_cell.angle_gamma   90.00
#
_symmetry.space_group_name_H-M   'P 1'
#
loop_
_entity.id
_entity.type
_entity.pdbx_description
1 polymer ?
#
loop_
_entity_poly.entity_id
_entity_poly.type
_entity_poly.pdbx_seq_one_letter_code
_entity_poly.pdbx_strand_id
1 'polypeptide(L)'
;MTTFKTGDMVICKKHSVAQKLVFDSKGMRIENYIDDYFFNREAVIEYTHKERMDERFKNDLHEEFKDKEEYGIRFLDSNETLAWLKAEELVLKVPKEQFMGLA
;
A
#
# COMPACT_ATOMS: atom_id res chain seq x y z
N MET A 1 12.90 -8.72 -9.80
CA MET A 1 11.54 -8.22 -9.50
C MET A 1 11.45 -6.81 -10.02
N THR A 2 10.33 -6.44 -10.65
CA THR A 2 10.11 -5.06 -11.10
C THR A 2 9.72 -4.23 -9.89
N THR A 3 10.52 -3.21 -9.54
CA THR A 3 10.21 -2.28 -8.45
C THR A 3 9.21 -1.24 -8.92
N PHE A 4 8.26 -0.88 -8.06
CA PHE A 4 7.33 0.22 -8.34
C PHE A 4 8.07 1.55 -8.34
N LYS A 5 7.59 2.51 -9.14
CA LYS A 5 8.13 3.86 -9.26
C LYS A 5 7.08 4.89 -8.88
N THR A 6 7.53 6.05 -8.43
CA THR A 6 6.65 7.20 -8.20
C THR A 6 5.87 7.53 -9.47
N GLY A 7 4.56 7.70 -9.33
CA GLY A 7 3.61 7.89 -10.42
C GLY A 7 2.96 6.60 -10.96
N ASP A 8 3.44 5.41 -10.58
CA ASP A 8 2.79 4.16 -10.98
C ASP A 8 1.39 4.06 -10.38
N MET A 9 0.43 3.65 -11.20
CA MET A 9 -0.93 3.34 -10.78
C MET A 9 -0.97 1.93 -10.22
N VAL A 10 -1.55 1.76 -9.03
CA VAL A 10 -1.59 0.49 -8.32
C VAL A 10 -2.97 0.19 -7.74
N ILE A 11 -3.23 -1.08 -7.46
CA ILE A 11 -4.35 -1.54 -6.66
C ILE A 11 -3.79 -2.02 -5.32
N CYS A 12 -4.29 -1.46 -4.22
CA CYS A 12 -3.92 -1.87 -2.87
C CYS A 12 -4.64 -3.19 -2.50
N LYS A 13 -3.90 -4.16 -1.99
CA LYS A 13 -4.41 -5.46 -1.51
C LYS A 13 -4.28 -5.61 0.02
N LYS A 14 -3.94 -4.53 0.73
CA LYS A 14 -3.81 -4.58 2.18
C LYS A 14 -5.15 -4.99 2.80
N HIS A 15 -5.11 -6.04 3.59
CA HIS A 15 -6.19 -6.48 4.44
C HIS A 15 -5.58 -7.02 5.75
N SER A 16 -6.38 -7.11 6.81
CA SER A 16 -5.93 -7.70 8.07
C SER A 16 -7.01 -8.58 8.68
N VAL A 17 -6.60 -9.61 9.42
CA VAL A 17 -7.52 -10.38 10.26
C VAL A 17 -7.63 -9.66 11.59
N ALA A 18 -8.82 -9.17 11.91
CA ALA A 18 -9.12 -8.42 13.11
C ALA A 18 -10.19 -9.14 13.94
N GLN A 19 -10.45 -8.61 15.14
CA GLN A 19 -11.43 -9.16 16.07
C GLN A 19 -12.50 -8.14 16.41
N LYS A 20 -13.75 -8.58 16.50
CA LYS A 20 -14.89 -7.76 16.94
C LYS A 20 -15.59 -8.42 18.14
N LEU A 21 -16.15 -7.59 19.01
CA LEU A 21 -17.03 -8.02 20.09
C LEU A 21 -18.48 -8.00 19.59
N VAL A 22 -19.19 -9.13 19.77
CA VAL A 22 -20.60 -9.26 19.42
C VAL A 22 -21.40 -9.49 20.70
N PHE A 23 -22.45 -8.69 20.87
CA PHE A 23 -23.41 -8.79 21.96
C PHE A 23 -24.75 -9.23 21.39
N ASP A 24 -25.25 -10.39 21.81
CA ASP A 24 -26.60 -10.85 21.47
C ASP A 24 -27.28 -11.56 22.65
N SER A 25 -28.43 -12.18 22.38
CA SER A 25 -29.21 -12.91 23.38
C SER A 25 -28.48 -14.11 24.01
N LYS A 26 -27.36 -14.56 23.44
CA LYS A 26 -26.49 -15.62 23.98
C LYS A 26 -25.32 -15.06 24.79
N GLY A 27 -25.21 -13.75 24.93
CA GLY A 27 -24.16 -13.06 25.68
C GLY A 27 -23.11 -12.39 24.78
N MET A 28 -21.93 -12.14 25.36
CA MET A 28 -20.79 -11.50 24.69
C MET A 28 -19.84 -12.56 24.13
N ARG A 29 -19.43 -12.41 22.86
CA ARG A 29 -18.39 -13.26 22.25
C ARG A 29 -17.45 -12.44 21.36
N ILE A 30 -16.26 -12.98 21.13
CA ILE A 30 -15.27 -12.43 20.18
C ILE A 30 -15.38 -13.22 18.87
N GLU A 31 -15.51 -12.51 17.76
CA GLU A 31 -15.49 -13.09 16.40
C GLU A 31 -14.34 -12.50 15.60
N ASN A 32 -13.66 -13.33 14.81
CA ASN A 32 -12.70 -12.84 13.81
C ASN A 32 -13.45 -12.27 12.61
N TYR A 33 -12.90 -11.23 11.99
CA TYR A 33 -13.34 -10.69 10.71
C TYR A 33 -12.15 -10.23 9.88
N ILE A 34 -12.37 -10.02 8.58
CA ILE A 34 -11.37 -9.42 7.70
C ILE A 34 -11.67 -7.93 7.65
N ASP A 35 -10.72 -7.10 8.07
CA ASP A 35 -10.72 -5.67 7.79
C ASP A 35 -10.05 -5.44 6.44
N ASP A 36 -10.87 -5.12 5.45
CA ASP A 36 -10.50 -4.92 4.05
C ASP A 36 -10.69 -3.47 3.61
N TYR A 37 -10.69 -2.51 4.54
CA TYR A 37 -10.94 -1.08 4.26
C TYR A 37 -10.09 -0.49 3.12
N PHE A 38 -8.87 -0.99 2.92
CA PHE A 38 -7.95 -0.55 1.86
C PHE A 38 -7.90 -1.48 0.64
N PHE A 39 -8.59 -2.62 0.71
CA PHE A 39 -8.51 -3.67 -0.30
C PHE A 39 -9.21 -3.25 -1.60
N ASN A 40 -8.58 -3.60 -2.72
CA ASN A 40 -9.04 -3.35 -4.08
C ASN A 40 -9.29 -1.86 -4.41
N ARG A 41 -8.63 -0.95 -3.68
CA ARG A 41 -8.69 0.49 -3.95
C ARG A 41 -7.55 0.93 -4.85
N GLU A 42 -7.89 1.78 -5.82
CA GLU A 42 -6.92 2.35 -6.75
C GLU A 42 -6.14 3.48 -6.07
N ALA A 43 -4.84 3.47 -6.27
CA ALA A 43 -3.92 4.44 -5.73
C ALA A 43 -2.81 4.75 -6.72
N VAL A 44 -2.07 5.81 -6.44
CA VAL A 44 -0.80 6.12 -7.11
C VAL A 44 0.34 5.98 -6.11
N ILE A 45 1.50 5.49 -6.55
CA ILE A 45 2.74 5.54 -5.76
C ILE A 45 3.14 7.01 -5.66
N GLU A 46 3.11 7.55 -4.44
CA GLU A 46 3.45 8.94 -4.18
C GLU A 46 4.95 9.13 -3.94
N TYR A 47 5.58 8.15 -3.28
CA TYR A 47 7.03 8.11 -3.08
C TYR A 47 7.50 6.68 -2.75
N THR A 48 8.74 6.37 -3.13
CA THR A 48 9.46 5.19 -2.63
C THR A 48 10.09 5.47 -1.26
N HIS A 49 10.38 4.42 -0.48
CA HIS A 49 11.09 4.56 0.80
C HIS A 49 12.40 5.34 0.67
N LYS A 50 13.22 5.00 -0.34
CA LYS A 50 14.49 5.67 -0.57
C LYS A 50 14.30 7.16 -0.86
N GLU A 51 13.47 7.52 -1.84
CA GLU A 51 13.22 8.92 -2.21
C GLU A 51 12.79 9.76 -1.00
N ARG A 52 11.91 9.20 -0.16
CA ARG A 52 11.38 9.92 0.99
C ARG A 52 12.39 10.06 2.13
N MET A 53 13.25 9.07 2.35
CA MET A 53 14.32 9.18 3.35
C MET A 53 15.41 10.14 2.88
N ASP A 54 15.84 10.04 1.61
CA ASP A 54 16.81 10.95 1.01
C ASP A 54 16.30 12.41 1.08
N GLU A 55 15.01 12.65 0.80
CA GLU A 55 14.40 13.97 0.94
C GLU A 55 14.39 14.46 2.40
N ARG A 56 14.00 13.60 3.34
CA ARG A 56 13.85 13.95 4.76
C ARG A 56 15.19 14.34 5.40
N PHE A 57 16.28 13.68 5.01
CA PHE A 57 17.61 13.86 5.61
C PHE A 57 18.58 14.58 4.67
N LYS A 58 18.09 15.22 3.60
CA LYS A 58 18.91 15.88 2.58
C LYS A 58 20.01 16.83 3.10
N ASN A 59 19.81 17.43 4.28
CA ASN A 59 20.76 18.37 4.91
C ASN A 59 21.63 17.74 6.01
N ASP A 60 21.45 16.46 6.31
CA ASP A 60 22.17 15.74 7.34
C ASP A 60 23.25 14.84 6.71
N LEU A 61 24.35 14.62 7.42
CA LEU A 61 25.32 13.57 7.07
C LEU A 61 24.73 12.22 7.47
N HIS A 62 24.35 11.41 6.49
CA HIS A 62 23.83 10.07 6.68
C HIS A 62 24.46 9.11 5.66
N GLU A 63 24.61 7.84 6.04
CA GLU A 63 24.92 6.79 5.08
C GLU A 63 23.75 6.61 4.11
N GLU A 64 24.03 6.15 2.89
CA GLU A 64 23.00 5.97 1.87
C GLU A 64 21.86 5.07 2.38
N PHE A 65 20.62 5.56 2.30
CA PHE A 65 19.47 4.75 2.73
C PHE A 65 19.31 3.54 1.82
N LYS A 66 19.22 2.37 2.47
CA LYS A 66 18.95 1.11 1.80
C LYS A 66 17.60 1.18 1.09
N ASP A 67 17.59 0.72 -0.14
CA ASP A 67 16.35 0.53 -0.89
C ASP A 67 15.52 -0.56 -0.22
N LYS A 68 14.29 -0.20 0.16
CA LYS A 68 13.30 -1.11 0.70
C LYS A 68 12.15 -1.12 -0.28
N GLU A 69 11.58 -2.30 -0.52
CA GLU A 69 10.36 -2.48 -1.32
C GLU A 69 9.12 -2.02 -0.53
N GLU A 70 9.20 -0.81 0.01
CA GLU A 70 8.21 -0.12 0.83
C GLU A 70 7.84 1.21 0.15
N TYR A 71 6.54 1.49 0.08
CA TYR A 71 6.00 2.58 -0.73
C TYR A 71 4.99 3.40 0.06
N GLY A 72 4.97 4.69 -0.20
CA GLY A 72 3.85 5.56 0.13
C GLY A 72 2.89 5.62 -1.04
N ILE A 73 1.61 5.41 -0.80
CA ILE A 73 0.55 5.54 -1.80
C ILE A 73 -0.45 6.63 -1.44
N ARG A 74 -1.10 7.19 -2.45
CA ARG A 74 -2.27 8.05 -2.29
C ARG A 74 -3.46 7.46 -3.02
N PHE A 75 -4.56 7.21 -2.30
CA PHE A 75 -5.78 6.68 -2.86
C PHE A 75 -6.48 7.71 -3.75
N LEU A 76 -7.00 7.27 -4.90
CA LEU A 76 -7.57 8.18 -5.91
C LEU A 76 -9.01 8.61 -5.60
N ASP A 77 -9.73 7.82 -4.81
CA ASP A 77 -11.12 8.04 -4.42
C ASP A 77 -11.25 8.98 -3.21
N SER A 78 -10.35 8.88 -2.22
CA SER A 78 -10.41 9.67 -0.97
C SER A 78 -9.27 10.69 -0.81
N ASN A 79 -8.23 10.64 -1.64
CA ASN A 79 -6.96 11.36 -1.44
C ASN A 79 -6.24 11.04 -0.11
N GLU A 80 -6.68 10.04 0.65
CA GLU A 80 -5.96 9.56 1.82
C GLU A 80 -4.61 8.95 1.41
N THR A 81 -3.60 9.14 2.24
CA THR A 81 -2.26 8.59 2.02
C THR A 81 -1.97 7.47 3.00
N LEU A 82 -1.23 6.46 2.54
CA LEU A 82 -0.82 5.32 3.36
C LEU A 82 0.67 5.03 3.12
N ALA A 83 1.42 4.92 4.20
CA ALA A 83 2.81 4.46 4.22
C ALA A 83 2.99 3.55 5.46
N TRP A 84 3.89 2.57 5.48
CA TRP A 84 4.79 2.06 4.43
C TRP A 84 4.25 0.73 3.93
N LEU A 85 3.73 0.69 2.71
CA LEU A 85 3.18 -0.53 2.12
C LEU A 85 4.26 -1.36 1.46
N LYS A 86 4.28 -2.67 1.71
CA LYS A 86 5.20 -3.58 1.02
C LYS A 86 4.77 -3.82 -0.42
N ALA A 87 5.72 -4.14 -1.30
CA ALA A 87 5.43 -4.53 -2.68
C ALA A 87 4.35 -5.64 -2.80
N GLU A 88 4.35 -6.62 -1.87
CA GLU A 88 3.39 -7.73 -1.86
C GLU A 88 1.93 -7.27 -1.63
N GLU A 89 1.75 -6.13 -0.96
CA GLU A 89 0.45 -5.50 -0.70
C GLU A 89 -0.07 -4.68 -1.88
N LEU A 90 0.68 -4.62 -3.00
CA LEU A 90 0.38 -3.80 -4.15
C LEU A 90 0.28 -4.65 -5.43
N VAL A 91 -0.46 -4.15 -6.42
CA VAL A 91 -0.52 -4.69 -7.78
C VAL A 91 -0.39 -3.55 -8.75
N LEU A 92 0.51 -3.65 -9.72
CA LEU A 92 0.61 -2.66 -10.79
C LEU A 92 -0.64 -2.69 -11.66
N LYS A 93 -1.30 -1.55 -11.80
CA LYS A 93 -2.40 -1.38 -12.74
C LYS A 93 -1.84 -0.97 -14.09
N VAL A 94 -1.84 -1.91 -15.03
CA VAL A 94 -1.39 -1.68 -16.41
C VAL A 94 -2.62 -1.52 -17.31
N PRO A 95 -2.70 -0.48 -18.16
CA PRO A 95 -3.77 -0.35 -19.15
C PRO A 95 -3.88 -1.61 -20.03
N LYS A 96 -5.11 -1.98 -20.41
CA LYS A 96 -5.38 -3.19 -21.19
C LYS A 96 -4.60 -3.21 -22.52
N GLU A 97 -4.41 -2.04 -23.11
CA GLU A 97 -3.70 -1.83 -24.37
C GLU A 97 -2.21 -2.17 -24.27
N GLN A 98 -1.60 -1.98 -23.09
CA GLN A 98 -0.21 -2.31 -22.82
C GLN A 98 -0.02 -3.79 -22.43
N PHE A 99 -1.08 -4.43 -21.91
CA PHE A 99 -1.07 -5.85 -21.54
C PHE A 99 -0.96 -6.78 -22.76
N MET A 100 -1.52 -6.39 -23.91
CA MET A 100 -1.47 -7.23 -25.13
C MET A 100 -0.07 -7.33 -25.76
N GLY A 101 0.89 -6.51 -25.33
CA GLY A 101 2.29 -6.58 -25.77
C GLY A 101 3.22 -7.37 -24.85
N LEU A 102 2.70 -7.92 -23.74
CA LEU A 102 3.45 -8.67 -22.73
C LEU A 102 3.14 -10.17 -22.72
N ALA A 103 2.24 -10.64 -23.59
CA ALA A 103 1.83 -12.03 -23.73
C ALA A 103 2.56 -12.74 -24.87
#